data_AF-A0A821PN60-F1
#
_entry.id   AF-A0A821PN60-F1
#
_cell.length_a   1.000
_cell.length_b   1.000
_cell.length_c   1.000
_cell.angle_alpha   90.00
_cell.angle_beta   90.00
_cell.angle_gamma   90.00
#
_symmetry.space_group_name_H-M   'P 1'
#
loop_
_entity.id
_entity.type
_entity.pdbx_description
1 polymer ?
#
loop_
_entity_poly.entity_id
_entity_poly.type
_entity_poly.pdbx_seq_one_letter_code
_entity_poly.pdbx_strand_id
1 'polypeptide(L)'
;MIFFKKDYIDRKTSPRMPWHDEALVVTGEAARDCARHFIQRWNIHKAGKFRFNESYPYILPKSYDDNELFDSSMLFEILGENQKPIRVDAQCVRSGSFWSCGTRTVEHSIQNAYIHMIDSAQHFIYIENQFFVSIANDTTIKNLIGDALYRRIIRASINKEKFRVYVVLPLLPGFSNVYAVQAVLYFIMRSINKGETSLYQRLIRD
;
A
#
# COMPACT_ATOMS: atom_id res chain seq x y z
N MET A 1 -1.80 31.39 -4.07
CA MET A 1 -0.35 31.46 -4.31
C MET A 1 0.34 30.85 -3.09
N ILE A 2 0.94 29.66 -3.23
CA ILE A 2 1.65 28.98 -2.13
C ILE A 2 3.05 29.60 -2.05
N PHE A 3 3.38 30.26 -0.95
CA PHE A 3 4.69 30.86 -0.73
C PHE A 3 5.65 29.82 -0.14
N PHE A 4 6.35 29.07 -1.00
CA PHE A 4 7.30 28.01 -0.59
C PHE A 4 8.44 28.48 0.32
N LYS A 5 8.74 29.79 0.35
CA LYS A 5 9.83 30.37 1.16
C LYS A 5 9.39 30.88 2.53
N LYS A 6 8.09 30.87 2.83
CA LYS A 6 7.57 31.37 4.11
C LYS A 6 7.15 30.22 4.99
N ASP A 7 7.69 30.19 6.21
CA ASP A 7 7.26 29.24 7.22
C ASP A 7 5.82 29.52 7.66
N TYR A 8 5.02 28.46 7.67
CA TYR A 8 3.65 28.49 8.18
C TYR A 8 3.57 28.20 9.69
N ILE A 9 4.63 27.60 10.24
CA ILE A 9 4.74 27.17 11.62
C ILE A 9 6.04 27.73 12.19
N ASP A 10 6.03 28.22 13.42
CA ASP A 10 7.25 28.68 14.09
C ASP A 10 8.16 27.50 14.46
N ARG A 11 9.27 27.37 13.74
CA ARG A 11 10.26 26.30 13.92
C ARG A 11 11.00 26.36 15.26
N LYS A 12 10.97 27.50 15.98
CA LYS A 12 11.62 27.63 17.29
C LYS A 12 10.81 27.03 18.43
N THR A 13 9.50 26.94 18.24
CA THR A 13 8.55 26.52 19.30
C THR A 13 7.81 25.24 18.94
N SER A 14 7.66 24.93 17.66
CA SER A 14 6.90 23.78 17.18
C SER A 14 7.82 22.78 16.48
N PRO A 15 8.05 21.59 17.07
CA PRO A 15 8.84 20.55 16.41
C PRO A 15 8.08 20.04 15.17
N ARG A 16 8.83 19.62 14.15
CA ARG A 16 8.23 18.88 13.04
C ARG A 16 7.74 17.52 13.51
N MET A 17 6.65 17.04 12.94
CA MET A 17 6.29 15.63 13.02
C MET A 17 7.25 14.83 12.11
N PRO A 18 7.99 13.83 12.64
CA PRO A 18 8.78 12.94 11.82
C PRO A 18 7.92 12.21 10.78
N TRP A 19 8.53 11.87 9.64
CA TRP A 19 7.90 11.09 8.59
C TRP A 19 8.72 9.82 8.44
N HIS A 20 8.08 8.68 8.72
CA HIS A 20 8.63 7.34 8.55
C HIS A 20 7.81 6.66 7.46
N ASP A 21 8.48 6.16 6.42
CA ASP A 21 7.84 5.62 5.23
C ASP A 21 8.77 4.61 4.55
N GLU A 22 8.19 3.74 3.74
CA GLU A 22 8.91 2.68 3.04
C GLU A 22 8.67 2.79 1.53
N ALA A 23 9.74 2.66 0.76
CA ALA A 23 9.69 2.71 -0.69
C ALA A 23 10.68 1.70 -1.30
N LEU A 24 10.40 1.29 -2.53
CA LEU A 24 11.26 0.38 -3.29
C LEU A 24 11.44 0.91 -4.72
N VAL A 25 12.57 0.55 -5.32
CA VAL A 25 12.80 0.70 -6.76
C VAL A 25 12.83 -0.68 -7.40
N VAL A 26 12.16 -0.79 -8.55
CA VAL A 26 12.21 -1.98 -9.41
C VAL A 26 12.69 -1.57 -10.79
N THR A 27 13.30 -2.52 -11.49
CA THR A 27 13.86 -2.33 -12.82
C THR A 27 13.40 -3.43 -13.77
N GLY A 28 13.72 -3.29 -15.06
CA GLY A 28 13.33 -4.27 -16.08
C GLY A 28 11.81 -4.38 -16.26
N GLU A 29 11.30 -5.60 -16.35
CA GLU A 29 9.91 -5.89 -16.70
C GLU A 29 8.91 -5.35 -15.67
N ALA A 30 9.20 -5.47 -14.37
CA ALA A 30 8.35 -4.92 -13.32
C ALA A 30 8.23 -3.38 -13.41
N ALA A 31 9.30 -2.68 -13.80
CA ALA A 31 9.23 -1.25 -14.07
C ALA A 31 8.34 -0.93 -15.28
N ARG A 32 8.37 -1.78 -16.32
CA ARG A 32 7.48 -1.66 -17.49
C ARG A 32 6.02 -1.89 -17.10
N ASP A 33 5.73 -2.80 -16.19
CA ASP A 33 4.37 -3.02 -15.65
C ASP A 33 3.84 -1.78 -14.90
N CYS A 34 4.68 -1.18 -14.04
CA CYS A 34 4.38 0.11 -13.40
C CYS A 34 4.12 1.21 -14.45
N ALA A 35 4.94 1.29 -15.49
CA ALA A 35 4.76 2.25 -16.59
C ALA A 35 3.45 2.01 -17.34
N ARG A 36 3.05 0.75 -17.61
CA ARG A 36 1.76 0.42 -18.23
C ARG A 36 0.59 0.92 -17.39
N HIS A 37 0.64 0.79 -16.06
CA HIS A 37 -0.39 1.34 -15.18
C HIS A 37 -0.49 2.87 -15.31
N PHE A 38 0.65 3.58 -15.33
CA PHE A 38 0.68 5.03 -15.54
C PHE A 38 0.07 5.42 -16.91
N ILE A 39 0.53 4.77 -17.98
CA ILE A 39 0.10 5.03 -19.37
C ILE A 39 -1.40 4.83 -19.52
N GLN A 40 -1.94 3.75 -18.95
CA GLN A 40 -3.38 3.48 -18.96
C GLN A 40 -4.16 4.65 -18.35
N ARG A 41 -3.77 5.09 -17.14
CA ARG A 41 -4.47 6.19 -16.44
C ARG A 41 -4.32 7.53 -17.17
N TRP A 42 -3.12 7.82 -17.67
CA TRP A 42 -2.85 9.02 -18.46
C TRP A 42 -3.75 9.10 -19.68
N ASN A 43 -3.77 8.04 -20.50
CA ASN A 43 -4.55 8.00 -21.73
C ASN A 43 -6.05 8.09 -21.48
N ILE A 44 -6.56 7.49 -20.40
CA ILE A 44 -7.98 7.61 -20.00
C ILE A 44 -8.31 9.04 -19.60
N HIS A 45 -7.45 9.68 -18.79
CA HIS A 45 -7.69 11.05 -18.36
C HIS A 45 -7.64 12.02 -19.53
N LYS A 46 -6.67 11.83 -20.44
CA LYS A 46 -6.59 12.57 -21.69
C LYS A 46 -7.85 12.37 -22.53
N ALA A 47 -8.27 11.14 -22.77
CA ALA A 47 -9.46 10.86 -23.57
C ALA A 47 -10.74 11.48 -22.97
N GLY A 48 -10.84 11.52 -21.64
CA GLY A 48 -12.00 12.07 -20.93
C GLY A 48 -12.05 13.59 -20.84
N LYS A 49 -10.91 14.28 -20.74
CA LYS A 49 -10.88 15.74 -20.48
C LYS A 49 -10.08 16.57 -21.48
N PHE A 50 -9.12 15.98 -22.15
CA PHE A 50 -8.12 16.68 -22.97
C PHE A 50 -7.94 16.02 -24.35
N ARG A 51 -9.03 15.47 -24.89
CA ARG A 51 -9.01 14.61 -26.09
C ARG A 51 -8.30 15.27 -27.27
N PHE A 52 -8.63 16.53 -27.52
CA PHE A 52 -8.13 17.33 -28.65
C PHE A 52 -6.96 18.25 -28.28
N ASN A 53 -6.51 18.24 -27.02
CA ASN A 53 -5.38 19.07 -26.61
C ASN A 53 -4.07 18.36 -26.98
N GLU A 54 -3.37 18.89 -27.98
CA GLU A 54 -2.12 18.33 -28.50
C GLU A 54 -0.93 18.50 -27.57
N SER A 55 -0.97 19.46 -26.62
CA SER A 55 0.07 19.64 -25.61
C SER A 55 0.21 18.43 -24.67
N TYR A 56 -0.80 17.56 -24.63
CA TYR A 56 -0.77 16.32 -23.87
C TYR A 56 -0.80 15.15 -24.86
N PRO A 57 0.32 14.47 -25.16
CA PRO A 57 0.30 13.35 -26.11
C PRO A 57 -0.33 12.10 -25.49
N TYR A 58 -0.86 11.19 -26.31
CA TYR A 58 -1.10 9.82 -25.85
C TYR A 58 0.24 9.11 -25.70
N ILE A 59 0.38 8.29 -24.67
CA ILE A 59 1.63 7.57 -24.38
C ILE A 59 1.44 6.10 -24.75
N LEU A 60 2.48 5.48 -25.31
CA LEU A 60 2.49 4.07 -25.68
C LEU A 60 3.47 3.31 -24.80
N PRO A 61 3.15 2.06 -24.42
CA PRO A 61 4.07 1.24 -23.64
C PRO A 61 5.22 0.73 -24.50
N LYS A 62 6.43 0.67 -23.93
CA LYS A 62 7.55 -0.06 -24.54
C LYS A 62 7.25 -1.57 -24.60
N SER A 63 7.77 -2.25 -25.62
CA SER A 63 7.67 -3.72 -25.76
C SER A 63 8.49 -4.44 -24.68
N TYR A 64 8.28 -5.74 -24.50
CA TYR A 64 9.14 -6.57 -23.64
C TYR A 64 10.43 -7.00 -24.36
N ASP A 65 10.40 -7.12 -25.69
CA ASP A 65 11.50 -7.62 -26.54
C ASP A 65 12.66 -6.61 -26.74
N ASP A 66 12.66 -5.49 -26.02
CA ASP A 66 13.70 -4.49 -26.14
C ASP A 66 14.98 -4.98 -25.43
N ASN A 67 16.00 -5.34 -26.22
CA ASN A 67 17.35 -5.76 -25.77
C ASN A 67 18.21 -4.58 -25.29
N GLU A 68 17.60 -3.43 -24.97
CA GLU A 68 18.32 -2.29 -24.39
C GLU A 68 19.00 -2.75 -23.09
N LEU A 69 20.34 -2.66 -23.07
CA LEU A 69 21.13 -2.89 -21.87
C LEU A 69 20.57 -1.99 -20.77
N PHE A 70 20.12 -2.61 -19.69
CA PHE A 70 19.68 -1.89 -18.52
C PHE A 70 20.86 -1.05 -18.01
N ASP A 71 20.78 0.26 -18.15
CA ASP A 71 21.82 1.16 -17.68
C ASP A 71 21.81 1.20 -16.15
N SER A 72 22.71 0.41 -15.55
CA SER A 72 22.87 0.33 -14.11
C SER A 72 23.42 1.62 -13.49
N SER A 73 23.98 2.55 -14.29
CA SER A 73 24.51 3.82 -13.75
C SER A 73 23.42 4.63 -13.04
N MET A 74 22.20 4.64 -13.60
CA MET A 74 21.04 5.30 -13.01
C MET A 74 20.61 4.65 -11.68
N LEU A 75 20.79 3.34 -11.51
CA LEU A 75 20.53 2.69 -10.23
C LEU A 75 21.51 3.13 -9.15
N PHE A 76 22.79 3.28 -9.48
CA PHE A 76 23.80 3.74 -8.52
C PHE A 76 23.55 5.19 -8.12
N GLU A 77 23.03 6.02 -9.03
CA GLU A 77 22.61 7.39 -8.70
C GLU A 77 21.38 7.42 -7.77
N ILE A 78 20.39 6.56 -8.00
CA ILE A 78 19.14 6.51 -7.21
C ILE A 78 19.36 5.86 -5.84
N LEU A 79 20.08 4.75 -5.78
CA LEU A 79 20.25 3.94 -4.57
C LEU A 79 21.45 4.36 -3.71
N GLY A 80 22.34 5.18 -4.28
CA GLY A 80 23.64 5.51 -3.70
C GLY A 80 24.68 4.40 -3.91
N GLU A 81 25.95 4.79 -3.98
CA GLU A 81 27.08 3.91 -4.32
C GLU A 81 27.22 2.65 -3.44
N ASN A 82 26.66 2.68 -2.22
CA ASN A 82 26.78 1.60 -1.24
C ASN A 82 25.68 0.54 -1.32
N GLN A 83 24.67 0.72 -2.18
CA GLN A 83 23.56 -0.22 -2.30
C GLN A 83 23.70 -1.07 -3.57
N LYS A 84 23.75 -2.39 -3.39
CA LYS A 84 23.76 -3.34 -4.51
C LYS A 84 22.33 -3.79 -4.81
N PRO A 85 21.85 -3.69 -6.06
CA PRO A 85 20.55 -4.23 -6.42
C PRO A 85 20.52 -5.74 -6.21
N ILE A 86 19.41 -6.23 -5.66
CA ILE A 86 19.17 -7.65 -5.42
C ILE A 86 18.22 -8.16 -6.50
N ARG A 87 18.55 -9.32 -7.09
CA ARG A 87 17.66 -9.97 -8.05
C ARG A 87 16.54 -10.69 -7.29
N VAL A 88 15.29 -10.37 -7.65
CA VAL A 88 14.08 -10.94 -7.05
C VAL A 88 13.04 -11.20 -8.13
N ASP A 89 12.12 -12.12 -7.86
CA ASP A 89 10.88 -12.24 -8.62
C ASP A 89 9.88 -11.20 -8.10
N ALA A 90 9.45 -10.30 -8.98
CA ALA A 90 8.56 -9.20 -8.62
C ALA A 90 7.27 -9.25 -9.45
N GLN A 91 6.15 -8.96 -8.78
CA GLN A 91 4.85 -8.84 -9.44
C GLN A 91 4.19 -7.51 -9.03
N CYS A 92 3.87 -6.69 -10.02
CA CYS A 92 3.09 -5.47 -9.79
C CYS A 92 1.64 -5.83 -9.47
N VAL A 93 1.11 -5.27 -8.39
CA VAL A 93 -0.29 -5.40 -7.96
C VAL A 93 -0.91 -4.02 -7.79
N ARG A 94 -2.23 -3.92 -7.91
CA ARG A 94 -2.95 -2.64 -7.80
C ARG A 94 -4.39 -2.80 -7.29
N SER A 95 -4.97 -1.65 -6.95
CA SER A 95 -6.41 -1.47 -6.74
C SER A 95 -6.93 -0.55 -7.84
N GLY A 96 -7.79 -1.06 -8.71
CA GLY A 96 -8.25 -0.37 -9.90
C GLY A 96 -9.70 -0.68 -10.23
N SER A 97 -10.41 0.28 -10.81
CA SER A 97 -11.77 0.07 -11.30
C SER A 97 -12.05 0.97 -12.50
N PHE A 98 -13.27 0.92 -13.02
CA PHE A 98 -13.68 1.71 -14.17
C PHE A 98 -13.39 3.22 -13.99
N TRP A 99 -13.71 3.81 -12.84
CA TRP A 99 -13.55 5.25 -12.66
C TRP A 99 -12.07 5.71 -12.58
N SER A 100 -11.17 4.85 -12.11
CA SER A 100 -9.77 5.20 -11.87
C SER A 100 -8.82 4.75 -12.99
N CYS A 101 -9.13 3.61 -13.60
CA CYS A 101 -8.27 2.90 -14.56
C CYS A 101 -9.02 2.47 -15.82
N GLY A 102 -10.32 2.78 -15.98
CA GLY A 102 -11.10 2.42 -17.16
C GLY A 102 -11.26 0.91 -17.38
N THR A 103 -10.97 0.10 -16.36
CA THR A 103 -11.12 -1.35 -16.43
C THR A 103 -12.58 -1.74 -16.30
N ARG A 104 -13.02 -2.75 -17.06
CA ARG A 104 -14.41 -3.25 -16.98
C ARG A 104 -14.67 -3.98 -15.66
N THR A 105 -13.68 -4.72 -15.18
CA THR A 105 -13.72 -5.42 -13.90
C THR A 105 -12.94 -4.64 -12.85
N VAL A 106 -13.40 -4.75 -11.60
CA VAL A 106 -12.67 -4.22 -10.44
C VAL A 106 -11.48 -5.12 -10.17
N GLU A 107 -10.30 -4.53 -10.10
CA GLU A 107 -9.07 -5.20 -9.72
C GLU A 107 -8.73 -4.88 -8.27
N HIS A 108 -8.47 -5.91 -7.49
CA HIS A 108 -8.11 -5.85 -6.07
C HIS A 108 -6.92 -6.79 -5.80
N SER A 109 -5.96 -6.82 -6.73
CA SER A 109 -4.81 -7.73 -6.69
C SER A 109 -3.90 -7.47 -5.47
N ILE A 110 -3.86 -6.24 -4.94
CA ILE A 110 -3.20 -5.93 -3.66
C ILE A 110 -3.80 -6.75 -2.51
N GLN A 111 -5.13 -6.76 -2.37
CA GLN A 111 -5.79 -7.50 -1.29
C GLN A 111 -5.55 -9.01 -1.44
N ASN A 112 -5.63 -9.52 -2.67
CA ASN A 112 -5.40 -10.93 -2.94
C ASN A 112 -3.97 -11.35 -2.57
N ALA A 113 -2.98 -10.53 -2.94
CA ALA A 113 -1.58 -10.75 -2.55
C ALA A 113 -1.41 -10.71 -1.02
N TYR A 114 -2.01 -9.73 -0.33
CA TYR A 114 -1.98 -9.66 1.13
C TYR A 114 -2.52 -10.93 1.79
N ILE A 115 -3.71 -11.39 1.39
CA ILE A 115 -4.34 -12.59 1.94
C ILE A 115 -3.46 -13.82 1.67
N HIS A 116 -2.96 -13.97 0.44
CA HIS A 116 -2.11 -15.08 0.07
C HIS A 116 -0.80 -15.12 0.88
N MET A 117 -0.13 -13.97 1.06
CA MET A 117 1.10 -13.88 1.85
C MET A 117 0.86 -14.18 3.33
N ILE A 118 -0.26 -13.72 3.90
CA ILE A 118 -0.64 -14.03 5.27
C ILE A 118 -0.91 -15.53 5.44
N ASP A 119 -1.71 -16.11 4.55
CA ASP A 119 -2.10 -17.52 4.63
C ASP A 119 -0.89 -18.46 4.45
N SER A 120 0.06 -18.10 3.61
CA SER A 120 1.26 -18.90 3.34
C SER A 120 2.41 -18.70 4.35
N ALA A 121 2.36 -17.66 5.19
CA ALA A 121 3.43 -17.36 6.15
C ALA A 121 3.71 -18.52 7.11
N GLN A 122 4.99 -18.82 7.39
CA GLN A 122 5.37 -19.97 8.23
C GLN A 122 5.81 -19.58 9.65
N HIS A 123 6.50 -18.44 9.82
CA HIS A 123 7.13 -18.09 11.09
C HIS A 123 6.64 -16.79 11.71
N PHE A 124 6.61 -15.71 10.93
CA PHE A 124 6.11 -14.43 11.42
C PHE A 124 5.57 -13.56 10.29
N ILE A 125 4.82 -12.52 10.69
CA ILE A 125 4.35 -11.45 9.82
C ILE A 125 4.77 -10.12 10.48
N TYR A 126 5.29 -9.20 9.66
CA TYR A 126 5.59 -7.83 10.06
C TYR A 126 4.78 -6.87 9.19
N ILE A 127 4.03 -5.97 9.82
CA ILE A 127 3.18 -4.98 9.14
C ILE A 127 3.53 -3.61 9.70
N GLU A 128 4.08 -2.75 8.84
CA GLU A 128 4.07 -1.30 9.02
C GLU A 128 3.00 -0.72 8.10
N ASN A 129 2.04 0.01 8.66
CA ASN A 129 1.02 0.65 7.83
C ASN A 129 0.46 1.92 8.49
N GLN A 130 -0.03 2.84 7.67
CA GLN A 130 -0.67 4.05 8.17
C GLN A 130 -2.01 3.77 8.86
N PHE A 131 -2.73 2.73 8.40
CA PHE A 131 -4.05 2.34 8.93
C PHE A 131 -4.15 0.83 9.13
N PHE A 132 -4.95 0.43 10.12
CA PHE A 132 -5.36 -0.96 10.31
C PHE A 132 -6.87 -1.02 10.51
N VAL A 133 -7.61 -1.07 9.41
CA VAL A 133 -9.08 -1.14 9.41
C VAL A 133 -9.53 -2.39 8.66
N SER A 134 -9.82 -3.44 9.40
CA SER A 134 -10.36 -4.71 8.94
C SER A 134 -11.22 -5.32 10.04
N ILE A 135 -12.52 -5.50 9.81
CA ILE A 135 -13.49 -5.96 10.82
C ILE A 135 -14.26 -7.12 10.21
N ALA A 136 -14.30 -8.24 10.92
CA ALA A 136 -14.99 -9.43 10.46
C ALA A 136 -16.51 -9.28 10.51
N ASN A 137 -17.19 -9.89 9.53
CA ASN A 137 -18.65 -9.91 9.41
C ASN A 137 -19.31 -8.52 9.45
N ASP A 138 -18.57 -7.46 9.07
CA ASP A 138 -19.11 -6.11 9.04
C ASP A 138 -19.84 -5.85 7.71
N THR A 139 -20.95 -5.12 7.79
CA THR A 139 -21.75 -4.78 6.61
C THR A 139 -21.11 -3.69 5.75
N THR A 140 -20.18 -2.92 6.33
CA THR A 140 -19.53 -1.76 5.69
C THR A 140 -18.08 -2.08 5.34
N ILE A 141 -17.32 -2.68 6.25
CA ILE A 141 -15.90 -3.04 6.02
C ILE A 141 -15.83 -4.38 5.30
N LYS A 142 -15.24 -4.40 4.09
CA LYS A 142 -15.26 -5.57 3.19
C LYS A 142 -13.92 -6.27 2.97
N ASN A 143 -12.81 -5.65 3.36
CA ASN A 143 -11.50 -6.29 3.18
C ASN A 143 -11.33 -7.44 4.19
N LEU A 144 -10.59 -8.47 3.81
CA LEU A 144 -10.46 -9.72 4.58
C LEU A 144 -9.06 -9.88 5.22
N ILE A 145 -8.30 -8.80 5.37
CA ILE A 145 -6.93 -8.85 5.89
C ILE A 145 -6.92 -9.31 7.36
N GLY A 146 -7.82 -8.77 8.18
CA GLY A 146 -7.98 -9.17 9.58
C GLY A 146 -8.46 -10.62 9.73
N ASP A 147 -9.33 -11.08 8.83
CA ASP A 147 -9.76 -12.49 8.80
C ASP A 147 -8.64 -13.44 8.39
N ALA A 148 -7.79 -13.05 7.43
CA ALA A 148 -6.61 -13.82 7.08
C ALA A 148 -5.63 -13.93 8.25
N LEU A 149 -5.37 -12.81 8.95
CA LEU A 149 -4.53 -12.81 10.15
C LEU A 149 -5.08 -13.72 11.24
N TYR A 150 -6.38 -13.61 11.55
CA TYR A 150 -7.05 -14.48 12.51
C TYR A 150 -6.89 -15.96 12.13
N ARG A 151 -7.25 -16.34 10.89
CA ARG A 151 -7.14 -17.74 10.42
C ARG A 151 -5.72 -18.26 10.53
N ARG A 152 -4.72 -17.45 10.16
CA ARG A 152 -3.32 -17.84 10.23
C ARG A 152 -2.83 -18.04 11.66
N ILE A 153 -3.23 -17.18 12.60
CA ILE A 153 -2.85 -17.28 14.02
C ILE A 153 -3.52 -18.50 14.65
N ILE A 154 -4.81 -18.73 14.40
CA ILE A 154 -5.52 -19.91 14.91
C ILE A 154 -4.88 -21.20 14.36
N ARG A 155 -4.51 -21.25 13.07
CA ARG A 155 -3.76 -22.38 12.50
C ARG A 155 -2.47 -22.67 13.27
N ALA A 156 -1.68 -21.64 13.59
CA ALA A 156 -0.45 -21.80 14.38
C ALA A 156 -0.75 -22.34 15.78
N SER A 157 -1.79 -21.83 16.43
CA SER A 157 -2.22 -22.25 17.76
C SER A 157 -2.58 -23.74 17.78
N ILE A 158 -3.43 -24.18 16.84
CA ILE A 158 -3.86 -25.58 16.69
C ILE A 158 -2.65 -26.50 16.44
N ASN A 159 -1.74 -26.08 15.57
CA ASN A 159 -0.53 -26.85 15.23
C ASN A 159 0.58 -26.76 16.28
N LYS A 160 0.40 -25.97 17.35
CA LYS A 160 1.42 -25.66 18.37
C LYS A 160 2.72 -25.10 17.77
N GLU A 161 2.59 -24.31 16.71
CA GLU A 161 3.69 -23.63 16.04
C GLU A 161 4.02 -22.31 16.74
N LYS A 162 5.32 -22.00 16.88
CA LYS A 162 5.75 -20.66 17.30
C LYS A 162 5.56 -19.68 16.13
N PHE A 163 4.47 -18.93 16.16
CA PHE A 163 4.16 -17.90 15.17
C PHE A 163 3.98 -16.52 15.81
N ARG A 164 4.47 -15.45 15.17
CA ARG A 164 4.41 -14.07 15.67
C ARG A 164 3.86 -13.10 14.63
N VAL A 165 3.04 -12.16 15.05
CA VAL A 165 2.56 -11.07 14.20
C VAL A 165 2.92 -9.75 14.88
N TYR A 166 3.62 -8.88 14.16
CA TYR A 166 4.00 -7.55 14.59
C TYR A 166 3.26 -6.53 13.73
N VAL A 167 2.54 -5.61 14.38
CA VAL A 167 1.80 -4.55 13.69
C VAL A 167 2.25 -3.22 14.28
N VAL A 168 2.86 -2.38 13.46
CA VAL A 168 3.36 -1.05 13.81
C VAL A 168 2.46 -0.02 13.13
N LEU A 169 1.87 0.85 13.94
CA LEU A 169 0.93 1.88 13.52
C LEU A 169 1.36 3.24 14.10
N PRO A 170 1.03 4.35 13.43
CA PRO A 170 1.19 5.66 14.04
C PRO A 170 0.34 5.76 15.31
N LEU A 171 0.87 6.44 16.34
CA LEU A 171 0.17 6.64 17.61
C LEU A 171 -1.17 7.37 17.44
N LEU A 172 -1.24 8.30 16.48
CA LEU A 172 -2.44 9.01 16.10
C LEU A 172 -2.51 9.15 14.58
N PRO A 173 -3.71 9.08 13.98
CA PRO A 173 -3.92 9.42 12.58
C PRO A 173 -3.43 10.84 12.24
N GLY A 174 -2.73 10.99 11.11
CA GLY A 174 -2.14 12.25 10.65
C GLY A 174 -3.14 13.25 10.04
N PHE A 175 -4.23 13.57 10.74
CA PHE A 175 -5.23 14.55 10.31
C PHE A 175 -5.23 15.78 11.22
N SER A 176 -5.47 16.96 10.65
CA SER A 176 -5.67 18.20 11.41
C SER A 176 -7.08 18.31 12.03
N ASN A 177 -8.06 17.61 11.47
CA ASN A 177 -9.44 17.63 11.95
C ASN A 177 -9.67 16.57 13.04
N VAL A 178 -10.04 17.02 14.25
CA VAL A 178 -10.27 16.15 15.42
C VAL A 178 -11.35 15.09 15.16
N TYR A 179 -12.43 15.41 14.45
CA TYR A 179 -13.48 14.44 14.14
C TYR A 179 -12.99 13.35 13.19
N ALA A 180 -12.13 13.69 12.23
CA ALA A 180 -11.51 12.71 11.34
C ALA A 180 -10.57 11.78 12.13
N VAL A 181 -9.77 12.33 13.05
CA VAL A 181 -8.92 11.56 13.97
C VAL A 181 -9.77 10.58 14.79
N GLN A 182 -10.84 11.06 15.41
CA GLN A 182 -11.74 10.22 16.22
C GLN A 182 -12.39 9.11 15.41
N ALA A 183 -12.90 9.42 14.21
CA ALA A 183 -13.54 8.42 13.35
C ALA A 183 -12.56 7.32 12.93
N VAL A 184 -11.36 7.69 12.51
CA VAL A 184 -10.34 6.70 12.11
C VAL A 184 -9.89 5.86 13.31
N LEU A 185 -9.64 6.50 14.46
CA LEU A 185 -9.25 5.80 15.68
C LEU A 185 -10.35 4.81 16.13
N TYR A 186 -11.62 5.19 16.02
CA TYR A 186 -12.75 4.31 16.31
C TYR A 186 -12.68 3.01 15.48
N PHE A 187 -12.45 3.13 14.17
CA PHE A 187 -12.35 1.94 13.30
C PHE A 187 -11.09 1.12 13.56
N ILE A 188 -9.93 1.76 13.80
CA ILE A 188 -8.70 1.05 14.18
C ILE A 188 -8.92 0.24 15.47
N MET A 189 -9.50 0.86 16.50
CA MET A 189 -9.78 0.19 17.76
C MET A 189 -10.77 -0.97 17.58
N ARG A 190 -11.79 -0.82 16.72
CA ARG A 190 -12.73 -1.90 16.39
C ARG A 190 -12.10 -3.04 15.59
N SER A 191 -11.09 -2.77 14.79
CA SER A 191 -10.34 -3.81 14.09
C SER A 191 -9.43 -4.59 15.02
N ILE A 192 -8.80 -3.91 15.99
CA ILE A 192 -7.79 -4.51 16.86
C ILE A 192 -8.43 -5.19 18.08
N ASN A 193 -9.16 -4.46 18.93
CA ASN A 193 -9.54 -4.97 20.25
C ASN A 193 -10.94 -4.58 20.80
N LYS A 194 -11.71 -3.74 20.10
CA LYS A 194 -13.05 -3.31 20.52
C LYS A 194 -14.15 -4.03 19.74
N GLY A 195 -15.03 -4.71 20.48
CA GLY A 195 -16.16 -5.45 19.91
C GLY A 195 -15.83 -6.91 19.61
N GLU A 196 -16.87 -7.74 19.60
CA GLU A 196 -16.77 -9.21 19.50
C GLU A 196 -16.15 -9.69 18.19
N THR A 197 -16.23 -8.89 17.13
CA THR A 197 -15.67 -9.19 15.81
C THR A 197 -14.25 -8.67 15.60
N SER A 198 -13.67 -7.98 16.60
CA SER A 198 -12.29 -7.50 16.54
C SER A 198 -11.29 -8.66 16.59
N LEU A 199 -10.10 -8.46 16.00
CA LEU A 199 -9.08 -9.50 15.89
C LEU A 199 -8.72 -10.09 17.27
N TYR A 200 -8.41 -9.24 18.25
CA TYR A 200 -8.00 -9.68 19.59
C TYR A 200 -9.10 -10.43 20.33
N GLN A 201 -10.35 -9.95 20.29
CA GLN A 201 -11.45 -10.62 20.99
C GLN A 201 -11.74 -12.01 20.42
N ARG A 202 -11.66 -12.17 19.10
CA ARG A 202 -11.79 -13.47 18.46
C ARG A 202 -10.67 -14.43 18.84
N LEU A 203 -9.43 -13.94 18.93
CA LEU A 203 -8.26 -14.74 19.32
C LEU A 203 -8.25 -15.18 20.79
N ILE A 204 -8.90 -14.45 21.69
CA ILE A 204 -9.04 -14.88 23.09
C ILE A 204 -10.13 -15.95 23.23
N ARG A 205 -11.18 -15.84 22.41
CA ARG A 205 -12.34 -16.73 22.48
C ARG A 205 -12.05 -18.12 21.93
N ASP A 206 -11.28 -18.19 20.85
CA ASP A 206 -11.07 -19.40 20.03
C ASP A 206 -9.61 -19.90 20.14
#